data_AF-A0A3D8IPU1-F1
#
_entry.id   AF-A0A3D8IPU1-F1
#
_cell.length_a   1.000
_cell.length_b   1.000
_cell.length_c   1.000
_cell.angle_alpha   90.00
_cell.angle_beta   90.00
_cell.angle_gamma   90.00
#
_symmetry.space_group_name_H-M   'P 1'
#
loop_
_entity.id
_entity.type
_entity.pdbx_description
1 polymer ?
#
loop_
_entity_poly.entity_id
_entity_poly.type
_entity_poly.pdbx_seq_one_letter_code
_entity_poly.pdbx_strand_id
1 'polypeptide(L)'
;MPAHKAKKRLQLFIFILLATFCVALIIIFWLKKPHLATPNAYITLTQSYLELKNTPNTHTQSSAQEDARALIQRANATGYQLIDSHALAQDLDSFVIIATLPRGIYNLGLIPSAKHFAFAKSPSLKEIGKGTQEEWNQDSPNRSQQEFLEFLGADKNAKILFYDEGDDIFAPVGSAHTAILWAQNFGYTNLYRLVGGFGAWKALGNPISTQKPHCCE
;
A
#
# COMPACT_ATOMS: atom_id res chain seq x y z
N MET A 1 66.94 -5.72 -4.88
CA MET A 1 65.67 -4.99 -4.60
C MET A 1 64.48 -5.52 -5.44
N PRO A 2 63.86 -6.69 -5.13
CA PRO A 2 62.68 -7.16 -5.88
C PRO A 2 61.35 -7.12 -5.09
N ALA A 3 61.37 -6.94 -3.76
CA ALA A 3 60.20 -7.12 -2.89
C ALA A 3 59.11 -6.04 -3.04
N HIS A 4 59.45 -4.83 -3.51
CA HIS A 4 58.53 -3.70 -3.54
C HIS A 4 57.51 -3.75 -4.69
N LYS A 5 57.82 -4.46 -5.79
CA LYS A 5 56.90 -4.62 -6.94
C LYS A 5 55.81 -5.66 -6.68
N ALA A 6 56.10 -6.70 -5.90
CA ALA A 6 55.15 -7.77 -5.60
C ALA A 6 53.99 -7.29 -4.71
N LYS A 7 54.29 -6.47 -3.70
CA LYS A 7 53.29 -5.89 -2.77
C LYS A 7 52.30 -4.96 -3.47
N LYS A 8 52.77 -4.16 -4.43
CA LYS A 8 51.94 -3.24 -5.21
C LYS A 8 51.00 -3.97 -6.18
N ARG A 9 51.46 -5.09 -6.75
CA ARG A 9 50.62 -5.97 -7.58
C ARG A 9 49.54 -6.65 -6.75
N LEU A 10 49.88 -7.18 -5.58
CA LEU A 10 48.91 -7.83 -4.68
C LEU A 10 47.83 -6.84 -4.17
N GLN A 11 48.23 -5.61 -3.80
CA GLN A 11 47.27 -4.56 -3.43
C GLN A 11 46.35 -4.19 -4.60
N LEU A 12 46.87 -4.06 -5.82
CA LEU A 12 46.06 -3.75 -6.99
C LEU A 12 45.05 -4.87 -7.31
N PHE A 13 45.45 -6.13 -7.16
CA PHE A 13 44.54 -7.27 -7.33
C PHE A 13 43.43 -7.32 -6.28
N ILE A 14 43.74 -7.02 -5.02
CA ILE A 14 42.73 -6.94 -3.94
C ILE A 14 41.73 -5.80 -4.19
N PHE A 15 42.19 -4.63 -4.62
CA PHE A 15 41.31 -3.50 -4.97
C PHE A 15 40.38 -3.83 -6.15
N ILE A 16 40.86 -4.53 -7.17
CA ILE A 16 40.03 -4.95 -8.31
C ILE A 16 38.98 -5.97 -7.86
N LEU A 17 39.34 -6.95 -7.01
CA LEU A 17 38.41 -7.94 -6.46
C LEU A 17 37.33 -7.34 -5.56
N LEU A 18 37.68 -6.34 -4.74
CA LEU A 18 36.71 -5.61 -3.91
C LEU A 18 35.78 -4.74 -4.76
N ALA A 19 36.30 -4.10 -5.82
CA ALA A 19 35.50 -3.29 -6.73
C ALA A 19 34.49 -4.14 -7.52
N THR A 20 34.90 -5.32 -8.01
CA THR A 20 33.97 -6.23 -8.72
C THR A 20 32.92 -6.83 -7.79
N PHE A 21 33.25 -7.10 -6.52
CA PHE A 21 32.28 -7.56 -5.53
C PHE A 21 31.27 -6.48 -5.14
N CYS A 22 31.70 -5.21 -4.99
CA CYS A 22 30.79 -4.08 -4.79
C CYS A 22 29.85 -3.86 -5.99
N VAL A 23 30.36 -3.93 -7.22
CA VAL A 23 29.53 -3.81 -8.43
C VAL A 23 28.52 -4.95 -8.52
N ALA A 24 28.91 -6.19 -8.19
CA ALA A 24 27.99 -7.33 -8.16
C ALA A 24 26.88 -7.17 -7.10
N LEU A 25 27.21 -6.68 -5.90
CA LEU A 25 26.22 -6.38 -4.84
C LEU A 25 25.26 -5.25 -5.23
N ILE A 26 25.77 -4.20 -5.88
CA ILE A 26 24.94 -3.11 -6.40
C ILE A 26 24.01 -3.61 -7.51
N ILE A 27 24.50 -4.49 -8.39
CA ILE A 27 23.68 -5.12 -9.44
C ILE A 27 22.62 -6.04 -8.83
N ILE A 28 22.92 -6.83 -7.80
CA ILE A 28 21.94 -7.67 -7.09
C ILE A 28 20.88 -6.81 -6.40
N PHE A 29 21.29 -5.68 -5.80
CA PHE A 29 20.36 -4.71 -5.18
C PHE A 29 19.50 -3.98 -6.23
N TRP A 30 20.04 -3.70 -7.43
CA TRP A 30 19.32 -3.13 -8.57
C TRP A 30 18.43 -4.14 -9.33
N LEU A 31 18.78 -5.43 -9.31
CA LEU A 31 17.98 -6.52 -9.91
C LEU A 31 16.80 -6.90 -9.02
N LYS A 32 16.85 -6.59 -7.72
CA LYS A 32 15.69 -6.67 -6.82
C LYS A 32 14.77 -5.47 -7.07
N LYS A 33 14.23 -5.38 -8.28
CA LYS A 33 13.08 -4.52 -8.55
C LYS A 33 12.00 -4.91 -7.54
N PRO A 34 11.36 -3.97 -6.82
CA PRO A 34 10.14 -4.30 -6.11
C PRO A 34 9.22 -4.95 -7.16
N HIS A 35 8.78 -6.18 -6.91
CA HIS A 35 7.92 -6.90 -7.83
C HIS A 35 6.63 -6.09 -7.95
N LEU A 36 6.53 -5.24 -8.97
CA LEU A 36 5.25 -4.66 -9.37
C LEU A 36 4.35 -5.86 -9.66
N ALA A 37 3.29 -6.01 -8.88
CA ALA A 37 2.40 -7.14 -9.04
C ALA A 37 1.80 -7.11 -10.45
N THR A 38 1.77 -8.28 -11.10
CA THR A 38 1.13 -8.40 -12.42
C THR A 38 -0.38 -8.39 -12.24
N PRO A 39 -1.18 -8.06 -13.28
CA PRO A 39 -2.64 -8.17 -13.23
C PRO A 39 -3.10 -9.52 -12.66
N ASN A 40 -2.41 -10.61 -13.01
CA ASN A 40 -2.72 -11.95 -12.50
C ASN A 40 -2.51 -12.09 -10.97
N ALA A 41 -1.48 -11.44 -10.41
CA ALA A 41 -1.21 -11.52 -8.97
C ALA A 41 -2.32 -10.85 -8.14
N TYR A 42 -2.85 -9.70 -8.57
CA TYR A 42 -3.97 -9.04 -7.88
C TYR A 42 -5.26 -9.88 -7.94
N ILE A 43 -5.54 -10.49 -9.08
CA ILE A 43 -6.70 -11.39 -9.24
C ILE A 43 -6.55 -12.61 -8.35
N THR A 44 -5.37 -13.23 -8.34
CA THR A 44 -5.09 -14.43 -7.52
C THR A 44 -5.21 -14.12 -6.03
N LEU A 45 -4.71 -12.96 -5.58
CA LEU A 45 -4.89 -12.48 -4.20
C LEU A 45 -6.37 -12.32 -3.85
N THR A 46 -7.14 -11.68 -4.73
CA THR A 46 -8.57 -11.45 -4.54
C THR A 46 -9.34 -12.76 -4.46
N GLN A 47 -9.03 -13.73 -5.32
CA GLN A 47 -9.62 -15.07 -5.28
C GLN A 47 -9.28 -15.80 -3.98
N SER A 48 -8.01 -15.75 -3.56
CA SER A 48 -7.56 -16.35 -2.29
C SER A 48 -8.26 -15.72 -1.09
N TYR A 49 -8.48 -14.40 -1.10
CA TYR A 49 -9.27 -13.70 -0.10
C TYR A 49 -10.73 -14.19 -0.08
N LEU A 50 -11.38 -14.28 -1.23
CA LEU A 50 -12.77 -14.75 -1.33
C LEU A 50 -12.92 -16.20 -0.87
N GLU A 51 -11.97 -17.06 -1.21
CA GLU A 51 -11.94 -18.45 -0.76
C GLU A 51 -11.81 -18.52 0.77
N LEU A 52 -10.86 -17.80 1.37
CA LEU A 52 -10.68 -17.78 2.82
C LEU A 52 -11.85 -17.15 3.58
N LYS A 53 -12.53 -16.16 2.98
CA LYS A 53 -13.75 -15.56 3.53
C LYS A 53 -14.90 -16.57 3.62
N ASN A 54 -15.03 -17.44 2.61
CA ASN A 54 -16.10 -18.44 2.53
C ASN A 54 -15.75 -19.74 3.27
N THR A 55 -14.47 -20.13 3.25
CA THR A 55 -13.96 -21.38 3.82
C THR A 55 -12.66 -21.12 4.61
N PRO A 56 -12.76 -20.65 5.88
CA PRO A 56 -11.60 -20.19 6.66
C PRO A 56 -10.55 -21.27 6.97
N ASN A 57 -10.96 -22.54 6.96
CA ASN A 57 -10.14 -23.71 7.31
C ASN A 57 -9.52 -24.40 6.08
N THR A 58 -9.44 -23.71 4.94
CA THR A 58 -8.77 -24.27 3.75
C THR A 58 -7.26 -24.36 3.99
N HIS A 59 -6.70 -25.56 3.82
CA HIS A 59 -5.30 -25.91 4.11
C HIS A 59 -4.37 -25.86 2.89
N THR A 60 -4.84 -25.35 1.76
CA THR A 60 -3.97 -25.12 0.59
C THR A 60 -2.92 -24.05 0.96
N GLN A 61 -1.66 -24.32 0.62
CA GLN A 61 -0.53 -23.42 0.88
C GLN A 61 -0.03 -22.85 -0.45
N SER A 62 -0.55 -21.69 -0.80
CA SER A 62 -0.01 -20.85 -1.87
C SER A 62 0.41 -19.49 -1.29
N SER A 63 1.37 -18.82 -1.91
CA SER A 63 1.80 -17.48 -1.48
C SER A 63 0.64 -16.48 -1.47
N ALA A 64 -0.29 -16.57 -2.43
CA ALA A 64 -1.46 -15.71 -2.47
C ALA A 64 -2.45 -15.97 -1.31
N GLN A 65 -2.57 -17.20 -0.83
CA GLN A 65 -3.35 -17.52 0.37
C GLN A 65 -2.66 -17.06 1.66
N GLU A 66 -1.33 -17.12 1.72
CA GLU A 66 -0.57 -16.54 2.83
C GLU A 66 -0.75 -15.01 2.89
N ASP A 67 -0.62 -14.35 1.74
CA ASP A 67 -0.86 -12.92 1.57
C ASP A 67 -2.30 -12.52 1.97
N ALA A 68 -3.30 -13.25 1.47
CA ALA A 68 -4.70 -13.03 1.80
C ALA A 68 -4.97 -13.24 3.30
N ARG A 69 -4.38 -14.28 3.90
CA ARG A 69 -4.50 -14.55 5.34
C ARG A 69 -3.88 -13.43 6.18
N ALA A 70 -2.71 -12.93 5.79
CA ALA A 70 -2.06 -11.81 6.45
C ALA A 70 -2.92 -10.53 6.37
N LEU A 71 -3.52 -10.27 5.20
CA LEU A 71 -4.43 -9.15 5.00
C LEU A 71 -5.68 -9.26 5.89
N ILE A 72 -6.30 -10.45 5.96
CA ILE A 72 -7.46 -10.73 6.83
C ILE A 72 -7.09 -10.58 8.30
N GLN A 73 -5.97 -11.17 8.73
CA GLN A 73 -5.51 -11.09 10.12
C GLN A 73 -5.26 -9.64 10.53
N ARG A 74 -4.65 -8.82 9.66
CA ARG A 74 -4.47 -7.40 9.93
C ARG A 74 -5.79 -6.65 10.03
N ALA A 75 -6.69 -6.87 9.08
CA ALA A 75 -8.01 -6.24 9.11
C ALA A 75 -8.77 -6.55 10.41
N ASN A 76 -8.74 -7.81 10.84
CA ASN A 76 -9.36 -8.25 12.08
C ASN A 76 -8.67 -7.66 13.32
N ALA A 77 -7.34 -7.64 13.35
CA ALA A 77 -6.57 -7.11 14.48
C ALA A 77 -6.76 -5.59 14.66
N THR A 78 -6.94 -4.87 13.55
CA THR A 78 -7.13 -3.42 13.56
C THR A 78 -8.61 -3.01 13.64
N GLY A 79 -9.54 -3.89 13.26
CA GLY A 79 -10.99 -3.63 13.33
C GLY A 79 -11.55 -2.85 12.14
N TYR A 80 -11.07 -3.13 10.92
CA TYR A 80 -11.67 -2.64 9.67
C TYR A 80 -12.09 -3.79 8.76
N GLN A 81 -12.93 -3.50 7.76
CA GLN A 81 -13.47 -4.49 6.85
C GLN A 81 -12.66 -4.56 5.55
N LEU A 82 -12.62 -5.76 4.94
CA LEU A 82 -12.09 -5.95 3.59
C LEU A 82 -13.24 -6.04 2.60
N ILE A 83 -13.08 -5.40 1.45
CA ILE A 83 -14.01 -5.48 0.32
C ILE A 83 -13.20 -5.73 -0.96
N ASP A 84 -13.69 -6.62 -1.82
CA ASP A 84 -13.11 -6.85 -3.14
C ASP A 84 -13.70 -5.91 -4.20
N SER A 85 -13.00 -5.78 -5.32
CA SER A 85 -13.38 -4.89 -6.43
C SER A 85 -14.73 -5.22 -7.06
N HIS A 86 -15.20 -6.47 -7.02
CA HIS A 86 -16.51 -6.84 -7.56
C HIS A 86 -17.62 -6.35 -6.64
N ALA A 87 -17.51 -6.63 -5.33
CA ALA A 87 -18.46 -6.15 -4.34
C ALA A 87 -18.53 -4.61 -4.29
N LEU A 88 -17.38 -3.93 -4.38
CA LEU A 88 -17.35 -2.47 -4.42
C LEU A 88 -18.05 -1.90 -5.66
N ALA A 89 -17.84 -2.50 -6.84
CA ALA A 89 -18.44 -2.02 -8.08
C ALA A 89 -19.98 -2.09 -8.08
N GLN A 90 -20.58 -2.94 -7.25
CA GLN A 90 -22.03 -3.06 -7.12
C GLN A 90 -22.67 -1.94 -6.26
N ASP A 91 -21.88 -1.25 -5.44
CA ASP A 91 -22.39 -0.32 -4.42
C ASP A 91 -21.45 0.87 -4.23
N LEU A 92 -20.88 1.39 -5.32
CA LEU A 92 -19.86 2.45 -5.28
C LEU A 92 -20.35 3.72 -4.57
N ASP A 93 -21.60 4.10 -4.85
CA ASP A 93 -22.18 5.37 -4.41
C ASP A 93 -22.48 5.42 -2.90
N SER A 94 -22.47 4.28 -2.21
CA SER A 94 -22.65 4.26 -0.75
C SER A 94 -21.37 4.55 0.03
N PHE A 95 -20.21 4.66 -0.64
CA PHE A 95 -18.92 4.87 -0.01
C PHE A 95 -18.37 6.29 -0.22
N VAL A 96 -17.77 6.83 0.83
CA VAL A 96 -16.74 7.85 0.70
C VAL A 96 -15.44 7.15 0.32
N ILE A 97 -14.92 7.38 -0.89
CA ILE A 97 -13.75 6.68 -1.41
C ILE A 97 -12.51 7.59 -1.32
N ILE A 98 -11.47 7.11 -0.64
CA ILE A 98 -10.19 7.80 -0.47
C ILE A 98 -9.07 7.00 -1.15
N ALA A 99 -8.49 7.59 -2.20
CA ALA A 99 -7.29 7.09 -2.86
C ALA A 99 -6.05 7.56 -2.10
N THR A 100 -5.28 6.63 -1.54
CA THR A 100 -4.07 6.93 -0.75
C THR A 100 -2.77 6.85 -1.56
N LEU A 101 -2.89 6.95 -2.88
CA LEU A 101 -1.78 6.86 -3.82
C LEU A 101 -0.79 8.04 -3.64
N PRO A 102 0.51 7.86 -3.94
CA PRO A 102 1.45 8.97 -4.03
C PRO A 102 0.97 10.07 -4.99
N ARG A 103 1.35 11.34 -4.71
CA ARG A 103 1.10 12.45 -5.64
C ARG A 103 1.73 12.15 -7.02
N GLY A 104 1.05 12.59 -8.08
CA GLY A 104 1.48 12.38 -9.47
C GLY A 104 0.98 11.07 -10.09
N ILE A 105 0.75 10.02 -9.30
CA ILE A 105 0.16 8.75 -9.79
C ILE A 105 -1.33 8.91 -10.11
N TYR A 106 -2.02 9.88 -9.48
CA TYR A 106 -3.44 10.16 -9.77
C TYR A 106 -3.72 10.53 -11.23
N ASN A 107 -2.71 10.99 -11.98
CA ASN A 107 -2.84 11.26 -13.42
C ASN A 107 -3.11 9.99 -14.24
N LEU A 108 -2.84 8.81 -13.68
CA LEU A 108 -3.15 7.51 -14.27
C LEU A 108 -4.61 7.08 -14.04
N GLY A 109 -5.39 7.96 -13.41
CA GLY A 109 -6.79 7.76 -13.08
C GLY A 109 -7.00 7.16 -11.69
N LEU A 110 -8.23 7.30 -11.20
CA LEU A 110 -8.70 6.83 -9.91
C LEU A 110 -9.97 6.00 -10.08
N ILE A 111 -10.37 5.30 -9.02
CA ILE A 111 -11.74 4.79 -8.93
C ILE A 111 -12.70 6.00 -9.06
N PRO A 112 -13.83 5.89 -9.80
CA PRO A 112 -14.79 6.99 -9.91
C PRO A 112 -15.20 7.52 -8.54
N SER A 113 -15.46 8.83 -8.45
CA SER A 113 -15.79 9.58 -7.21
C SER A 113 -14.71 9.61 -6.11
N ALA A 114 -13.57 8.93 -6.27
CA ALA A 114 -12.52 8.92 -5.27
C ALA A 114 -11.87 10.29 -5.05
N LYS A 115 -11.70 10.67 -3.77
CA LYS A 115 -10.89 11.81 -3.34
C LYS A 115 -9.44 11.36 -3.16
N HIS A 116 -8.47 12.17 -3.54
CA HIS A 116 -7.05 11.84 -3.41
C HIS A 116 -6.43 12.40 -2.12
N PHE A 117 -5.94 11.52 -1.25
CA PHE A 117 -5.26 11.91 -0.02
C PHE A 117 -4.05 11.01 0.26
N ALA A 118 -2.85 11.50 -0.04
CA ALA A 118 -1.63 10.69 0.04
C ALA A 118 -1.22 10.40 1.50
N PHE A 119 -0.83 9.15 1.75
CA PHE A 119 -0.23 8.72 3.02
C PHE A 119 1.08 7.94 2.77
N ALA A 120 1.95 7.92 3.76
CA ALA A 120 3.12 7.06 3.83
C ALA A 120 2.71 5.58 3.87
N LYS A 121 3.55 4.71 3.30
CA LYS A 121 3.27 3.26 3.24
C LYS A 121 3.45 2.55 4.59
N SER A 122 4.10 3.18 5.55
CA SER A 122 4.29 2.67 6.91
C SER A 122 3.78 3.72 7.91
N PRO A 123 2.94 3.33 8.88
CA PRO A 123 2.44 4.25 9.88
C PRO A 123 3.50 4.56 10.94
N SER A 124 3.58 5.81 11.34
CA SER A 124 4.28 6.28 12.53
C SER A 124 3.34 6.37 13.74
N LEU A 125 2.01 6.39 13.52
CA LEU A 125 1.01 6.39 14.58
C LEU A 125 1.17 5.18 15.51
N LYS A 126 1.44 5.44 16.78
CA LYS A 126 1.69 4.40 17.79
C LYS A 126 0.42 3.90 18.48
N GLU A 127 -0.53 4.79 18.72
CA GLU A 127 -1.76 4.47 19.47
C GLU A 127 -2.96 5.22 18.87
N ILE A 128 -3.99 4.45 18.50
CA ILE A 128 -5.26 4.99 18.00
C ILE A 128 -5.93 5.84 19.10
N GLY A 129 -6.36 7.05 18.75
CA GLY A 129 -7.02 8.01 19.64
C GLY A 129 -6.04 8.93 20.36
N LYS A 130 -4.72 8.72 20.22
CA LYS A 130 -3.67 9.56 20.81
C LYS A 130 -2.65 10.06 19.79
N GLY A 131 -3.00 10.04 18.51
CA GLY A 131 -2.13 10.48 17.44
C GLY A 131 -1.69 11.93 17.61
N THR A 132 -0.38 12.14 17.47
CA THR A 132 0.26 13.45 17.59
C THR A 132 0.39 14.15 16.24
N GLN A 133 0.58 15.48 16.27
CA GLN A 133 0.87 16.23 15.05
C GLN A 133 2.18 15.80 14.40
N GLU A 134 3.15 15.33 15.18
CA GLU A 134 4.43 14.84 14.66
C GLU A 134 4.26 13.53 13.86
N GLU A 135 3.52 12.57 14.41
CA GLU A 135 3.17 11.33 13.69
C GLU A 135 2.36 11.66 12.43
N TRP A 136 1.41 12.60 12.52
CA TRP A 136 0.66 13.05 11.34
C TRP A 136 1.59 13.59 10.24
N ASN A 137 2.55 14.43 10.60
CA ASN A 137 3.48 15.02 9.63
C ASN A 137 4.40 13.98 8.98
N GLN A 138 4.67 12.86 9.65
CA GLN A 138 5.40 11.73 9.08
C GLN A 138 4.52 10.91 8.14
N ASP A 139 3.26 10.68 8.53
CA ASP A 139 2.34 9.80 7.80
C ASP A 139 1.66 10.49 6.62
N SER A 140 1.46 11.80 6.66
CA SER A 140 0.91 12.58 5.55
C SER A 140 1.67 13.91 5.39
N PRO A 141 2.92 13.85 4.91
CA PRO A 141 3.75 15.04 4.81
C PRO A 141 3.13 16.05 3.84
N ASN A 142 3.02 17.30 4.32
CA ASN A 142 2.45 18.44 3.58
C ASN A 142 0.94 18.35 3.31
N ARG A 143 0.19 17.54 4.06
CA ARG A 143 -1.28 17.57 4.05
C ARG A 143 -1.80 17.88 5.45
N SER A 144 -2.95 18.53 5.53
CA SER A 144 -3.54 18.91 6.83
C SER A 144 -4.51 17.84 7.33
N GLN A 145 -4.61 17.70 8.66
CA GLN A 145 -5.64 16.86 9.29
C GLN A 145 -7.05 17.36 8.93
N GLN A 146 -7.23 18.68 8.87
CA GLN A 146 -8.51 19.29 8.54
C GLN A 146 -9.01 18.88 7.16
N GLU A 147 -8.16 18.97 6.12
CA GLU A 147 -8.50 18.54 4.76
C GLU A 147 -8.89 17.05 4.73
N PHE A 148 -8.17 16.20 5.48
CA PHE A 148 -8.54 14.80 5.59
C PHE A 148 -9.94 14.62 6.19
N LEU A 149 -10.22 15.30 7.30
CA LEU A 149 -11.53 15.25 7.96
C LEU A 149 -12.66 15.78 7.06
N GLU A 150 -12.41 16.83 6.28
CA GLU A 150 -13.35 17.34 5.28
C GLU A 150 -13.64 16.31 4.19
N PHE A 151 -12.63 15.55 3.77
CA PHE A 151 -12.81 14.48 2.79
C PHE A 151 -13.61 13.30 3.35
N LEU A 152 -13.39 12.95 4.61
CA LEU A 152 -14.13 11.89 5.29
C LEU A 152 -15.59 12.30 5.59
N GLY A 153 -15.83 13.58 5.86
CA GLY A 153 -17.16 14.12 6.18
C GLY A 153 -17.51 14.01 7.67
N ALA A 154 -18.58 14.70 8.08
CA ALA A 154 -18.93 14.81 9.51
C ALA A 154 -19.48 13.51 10.13
N ASP A 155 -20.06 12.62 9.32
CA ASP A 155 -20.65 11.36 9.80
C ASP A 155 -19.57 10.31 10.09
N LYS A 156 -19.35 10.03 11.39
CA LYS A 156 -18.36 9.06 11.86
C LYS A 156 -18.72 7.60 11.54
N ASN A 157 -19.96 7.34 11.16
CA ASN A 157 -20.44 6.01 10.80
C ASN A 157 -20.60 5.83 9.27
N ALA A 158 -20.26 6.84 8.47
CA ALA A 158 -20.24 6.73 7.02
C ALA A 158 -19.36 5.56 6.57
N LYS A 159 -19.78 4.83 5.55
CA LYS A 159 -18.95 3.82 4.89
C LYS A 159 -17.78 4.53 4.20
N ILE A 160 -16.56 4.32 4.69
CA ILE A 160 -15.36 4.94 4.11
C ILE A 160 -14.44 3.85 3.60
N LEU A 161 -14.12 3.91 2.31
CA LEU A 161 -13.20 3.00 1.66
C LEU A 161 -11.85 3.68 1.43
N PHE A 162 -10.78 3.00 1.82
CA PHE A 162 -9.40 3.37 1.48
C PHE A 162 -8.80 2.37 0.49
N TYR A 163 -8.04 2.88 -0.48
CA TYR A 163 -7.26 2.04 -1.37
C TYR A 163 -5.89 2.65 -1.71
N ASP A 164 -4.89 1.78 -1.79
CA ASP A 164 -3.54 2.04 -2.31
C ASP A 164 -3.37 1.28 -3.64
N GLU A 165 -2.13 1.12 -4.14
CA GLU A 165 -1.91 0.38 -5.39
C GLU A 165 -2.22 -1.12 -5.24
N GLY A 166 -2.10 -1.68 -4.03
CA GLY A 166 -2.29 -3.11 -3.75
C GLY A 166 -1.02 -3.93 -3.57
N ASP A 167 0.16 -3.34 -3.72
CA ASP A 167 1.46 -4.05 -3.70
C ASP A 167 2.00 -4.33 -2.29
N ASP A 168 1.49 -3.63 -1.28
CA ASP A 168 2.08 -3.59 0.07
C ASP A 168 1.22 -4.37 1.07
N ILE A 169 1.52 -5.66 1.21
CA ILE A 169 0.82 -6.56 2.15
C ILE A 169 1.55 -6.67 3.48
N PHE A 170 2.85 -6.96 3.50
CA PHE A 170 3.58 -7.20 4.76
C PHE A 170 4.32 -5.97 5.29
N ALA A 171 5.44 -5.61 4.66
CA ALA A 171 6.25 -4.45 5.00
C ALA A 171 6.81 -3.84 3.70
N PRO A 172 6.52 -2.56 3.41
CA PRO A 172 5.59 -1.71 4.15
C PRO A 172 4.15 -2.25 4.13
N VAL A 173 3.30 -1.77 5.04
CA VAL A 173 1.92 -2.29 5.26
C VAL A 173 0.88 -1.70 4.29
N GLY A 174 1.27 -0.65 3.57
CA GLY A 174 0.49 0.05 2.55
C GLY A 174 -0.14 1.34 3.07
N SER A 175 -0.24 2.35 2.21
CA SER A 175 -0.75 3.67 2.59
C SER A 175 -2.25 3.67 2.93
N ALA A 176 -3.03 2.70 2.42
CA ALA A 176 -4.42 2.55 2.79
C ALA A 176 -4.58 2.13 4.25
N HIS A 177 -3.69 1.26 4.73
CA HIS A 177 -3.69 0.86 6.15
C HIS A 177 -3.33 2.05 7.05
N THR A 178 -2.30 2.82 6.69
CA THR A 178 -1.94 4.06 7.41
C THR A 178 -3.13 5.02 7.50
N ALA A 179 -3.84 5.26 6.39
CA ALA A 179 -5.00 6.15 6.37
C ALA A 179 -6.15 5.64 7.25
N ILE A 180 -6.41 4.33 7.27
CA ILE A 180 -7.42 3.71 8.14
C ILE A 180 -7.10 3.96 9.61
N LEU A 181 -5.84 3.76 10.02
CA LEU A 181 -5.42 4.01 11.41
C LEU A 181 -5.68 5.47 11.83
N TRP A 182 -5.43 6.42 10.93
CA TRP A 182 -5.76 7.83 11.17
C TRP A 182 -7.26 8.10 11.21
N ALA A 183 -8.05 7.49 10.34
CA ALA A 183 -9.51 7.61 10.41
C ALA A 183 -10.05 7.05 11.74
N GLN A 184 -9.54 5.91 12.21
CA GLN A 184 -9.88 5.39 13.54
C GLN A 184 -9.45 6.35 14.66
N ASN A 185 -8.26 6.95 14.54
CA ASN A 185 -7.78 7.97 15.49
C ASN A 185 -8.74 9.15 15.61
N PHE A 186 -9.44 9.50 14.53
CA PHE A 186 -10.46 10.55 14.51
C PHE A 186 -11.90 10.06 14.75
N GLY A 187 -12.07 8.81 15.19
CA GLY A 187 -13.34 8.24 15.62
C GLY A 187 -14.24 7.66 14.53
N TYR A 188 -13.75 7.47 13.30
CA TYR A 188 -14.53 6.79 12.26
C TYR A 188 -14.54 5.28 12.48
N THR A 189 -15.70 4.65 12.31
CA THR A 189 -15.93 3.25 12.72
C THR A 189 -16.21 2.31 11.56
N ASN A 190 -16.77 2.80 10.46
CA ASN A 190 -17.23 1.97 9.34
C ASN A 190 -16.25 2.02 8.16
N LEU A 191 -15.07 1.43 8.38
CA LEU A 191 -13.90 1.58 7.52
C LEU A 191 -13.63 0.31 6.71
N TYR A 192 -13.26 0.51 5.45
CA TYR A 192 -12.99 -0.54 4.48
C TYR A 192 -11.63 -0.35 3.83
N ARG A 193 -10.94 -1.45 3.52
CA ARG A 193 -9.78 -1.50 2.63
C ARG A 193 -10.12 -2.32 1.39
N LEU A 194 -9.78 -1.79 0.21
CA LEU A 194 -9.92 -2.53 -1.06
C LEU A 194 -8.85 -3.62 -1.16
N VAL A 195 -9.28 -4.88 -1.30
CA VAL A 195 -8.39 -6.03 -1.52
C VAL A 195 -7.69 -5.89 -2.86
N GLY A 196 -6.36 -5.96 -2.85
CA GLY A 196 -5.52 -5.80 -4.04
C GLY A 196 -5.52 -4.37 -4.63
N GLY A 197 -6.11 -3.40 -3.95
CA GLY A 197 -6.02 -1.98 -4.28
C GLY A 197 -6.44 -1.61 -5.71
N PHE A 198 -5.87 -0.52 -6.22
CA PHE A 198 -6.13 -0.04 -7.57
C PHE A 198 -5.63 -1.02 -8.65
N GLY A 199 -4.59 -1.80 -8.35
CA GLY A 199 -4.11 -2.87 -9.22
C GLY A 199 -5.19 -3.90 -9.54
N ALA A 200 -5.88 -4.42 -8.51
CA ALA A 200 -7.00 -5.34 -8.68
C ALA A 200 -8.18 -4.71 -9.43
N TRP A 201 -8.51 -3.46 -9.11
CA TRP A 201 -9.57 -2.71 -9.79
C TRP A 201 -9.31 -2.63 -11.31
N LYS A 202 -8.09 -2.25 -11.70
CA LYS A 202 -7.67 -2.20 -13.11
C LYS A 202 -7.64 -3.57 -13.76
N ALA A 203 -7.14 -4.58 -13.07
CA ALA A 203 -7.02 -5.94 -13.60
C ALA A 203 -8.38 -6.56 -13.97
N LEU A 204 -9.45 -6.12 -13.33
CA LEU A 204 -10.83 -6.51 -13.64
C LEU A 204 -11.49 -5.68 -14.74
N GLY A 205 -10.82 -4.65 -15.27
CA GLY A 205 -11.38 -3.78 -16.29
C GLY A 205 -12.48 -2.84 -15.78
N ASN A 206 -12.52 -2.58 -14.47
CA ASN A 206 -13.51 -1.68 -13.88
C ASN A 206 -13.30 -0.22 -14.36
N PRO A 207 -14.34 0.62 -14.35
CA PRO A 207 -14.24 2.02 -14.79
C PRO A 207 -13.20 2.82 -14.02
N ILE A 208 -12.51 3.73 -14.69
CA ILE A 208 -11.50 4.63 -14.11
C ILE A 208 -11.86 6.06 -14.48
N SER A 209 -11.77 6.97 -13.51
CA SER A 209 -11.93 8.41 -13.73
C SER A 209 -10.57 9.08 -13.84
N THR A 210 -10.38 9.91 -14.87
CA THR A 210 -9.22 10.82 -15.02
C THR A 210 -9.56 12.27 -14.71
N GLN A 211 -10.78 12.53 -14.20
CA GLN A 211 -11.14 13.86 -13.74
C GLN A 211 -10.16 14.28 -12.63
N LYS A 212 -9.61 15.48 -12.74
CA LYS A 212 -8.71 16.01 -11.71
C LYS A 212 -9.45 16.01 -10.37
N PRO A 213 -8.96 15.32 -9.34
CA PRO A 213 -9.58 15.36 -8.02
C PRO A 213 -9.52 16.80 -7.51
N HIS A 214 -10.56 17.23 -6.80
CA HIS A 214 -10.74 18.60 -6.32
C HIS A 214 -9.57 19.16 -5.46
N CYS A 215 -8.59 18.33 -5.08
CA CYS A 215 -7.43 18.72 -4.27
C CYS A 215 -6.29 19.45 -5.02
N CYS A 216 -6.40 19.69 -6.34
CA CYS A 216 -5.29 20.21 -7.17
C CYS A 216 -5.71 21.27 -8.21
N GLU A 217 -6.69 22.12 -7.90
CA GLU A 217 -6.82 23.42 -8.59
C GLU A 217 -5.84 24.46 -8.03
#